data_AF-A0A2M7AJV7-F1
#
_entry.id   AF-A0A2M7AJV7-F1
#
_cell.length_a   1.000
_cell.length_b   1.000
_cell.length_c   1.000
_cell.angle_alpha   90.00
_cell.angle_beta   90.00
_cell.angle_gamma   90.00
#
_symmetry.space_group_name_H-M   'P 1'
#
loop_
_entity.id
_entity.type
_entity.pdbx_description
1 polymer ?
#
loop_
_entity_poly.entity_id
_entity_poly.type
_entity_poly.pdbx_seq_one_letter_code
_entity_poly.pdbx_strand_id
1 'polypeptide(L)'
;MTEEMEYINCSLCGSDEAQFLFARGSSNIVRCKKCGLVYHNPRKSEDKELALYRSSRISQKEVDRIRNARLKIFEETLAKIENHKRGKLLDIGCGFGDFLKIVRDKGWEGYGVELSREAVDFATNRLKLNVFEGTLKEAHFPDEFFEVVTLFNVLDHLCNPLEGLYEIERVLKRSGTIFIRTPNVTFHLLSRHIYQITQSVYKRVKGFAQKVDFKEPTIFHLYGFSANTLRE
;
A
#
# COMPACT_ATOMS: atom_id res chain seq x y z
N MET A 1 -10.26 -24.37 8.84
CA MET A 1 -9.57 -24.20 7.53
C MET A 1 -8.13 -23.85 7.84
N THR A 2 -7.18 -24.72 7.47
CA THR A 2 -5.75 -24.42 7.57
C THR A 2 -5.44 -23.21 6.69
N GLU A 3 -4.71 -22.23 7.23
CA GLU A 3 -4.21 -21.09 6.46
C GLU A 3 -3.25 -21.64 5.39
N GLU A 4 -3.74 -21.85 4.18
CA GLU A 4 -2.90 -22.19 3.03
C GLU A 4 -1.98 -20.99 2.76
N MET A 5 -0.70 -21.22 3.01
CA MET A 5 0.37 -20.25 2.89
C MET A 5 1.32 -20.74 1.79
N GLU A 6 1.81 -19.83 0.96
CA GLU A 6 2.73 -20.10 -0.14
C GLU A 6 4.13 -19.55 0.16
N TYR A 7 5.15 -20.30 -0.24
CA TYR A 7 6.52 -19.80 -0.27
C TYR A 7 6.79 -19.19 -1.65
N ILE A 8 7.38 -17.99 -1.65
CA ILE A 8 7.68 -17.27 -2.88
C ILE A 8 9.16 -16.92 -3.00
N ASN A 9 9.64 -16.85 -4.24
CA ASN A 9 10.92 -16.21 -4.57
C ASN A 9 10.77 -14.69 -4.46
N CYS A 10 11.89 -13.97 -4.42
CA CYS A 10 11.89 -12.52 -4.37
C CYS A 10 11.25 -11.91 -5.62
N SER A 11 10.11 -11.22 -5.44
CA SER A 11 9.33 -10.63 -6.54
C SER A 11 9.99 -9.46 -7.27
N LEU A 12 11.17 -9.02 -6.84
CA LEU A 12 11.95 -7.99 -7.55
C LEU A 12 13.07 -8.57 -8.42
N CYS A 13 13.72 -9.66 -7.99
CA CYS A 13 14.92 -10.18 -8.69
C CYS A 13 14.91 -11.70 -8.94
N GLY A 14 13.84 -12.41 -8.58
CA GLY A 14 13.66 -13.84 -8.78
C GLY A 14 14.47 -14.76 -7.86
N SER A 15 15.35 -14.21 -7.02
CA SER A 15 16.19 -14.98 -6.09
C SER A 15 15.34 -15.74 -5.06
N ASP A 16 15.67 -17.01 -4.82
CA ASP A 16 15.15 -17.83 -3.72
C ASP A 16 15.95 -17.62 -2.41
N GLU A 17 17.14 -17.04 -2.50
CA GLU A 17 17.96 -16.72 -1.33
C GLU A 17 17.43 -15.53 -0.50
N ALA A 18 16.94 -15.85 0.70
CA ALA A 18 16.49 -14.86 1.69
C ALA A 18 17.15 -15.05 3.06
N GLN A 19 17.36 -13.93 3.76
CA GLN A 19 17.74 -13.86 5.16
C GLN A 19 16.48 -13.70 6.01
N PHE A 20 16.26 -14.59 6.97
CA PHE A 20 15.23 -14.40 8.00
C PHE A 20 15.55 -13.18 8.87
N LEU A 21 14.57 -12.30 9.08
CA LEU A 21 14.70 -11.17 10.00
C LEU A 21 13.96 -11.44 11.32
N PHE A 22 12.68 -11.78 11.28
CA PHE A 22 11.88 -12.14 12.45
C PHE A 22 10.53 -12.76 12.06
N ALA A 23 9.92 -13.50 12.99
CA ALA A 23 8.59 -14.08 12.83
C ALA A 23 7.49 -13.02 13.01
N ARG A 24 6.37 -13.17 12.29
CA ARG A 24 5.18 -12.31 12.37
C ARG A 24 3.92 -13.14 12.16
N GLY A 25 3.25 -13.51 13.26
CA GLY A 25 2.08 -14.39 13.21
C GLY A 25 2.45 -15.77 12.65
N SER A 26 1.67 -16.26 11.67
CA SER A 26 1.94 -17.49 10.91
C SER A 26 2.93 -17.33 9.76
N SER A 27 3.55 -16.15 9.61
CA SER A 27 4.47 -15.78 8.54
C SER A 27 5.83 -15.34 9.09
N ASN A 28 6.79 -15.09 8.20
CA ASN A 28 8.08 -14.48 8.55
C ASN A 28 8.33 -13.23 7.72
N ILE A 29 9.03 -12.27 8.32
CA ILE A 29 9.66 -11.18 7.57
C ILE A 29 11.06 -11.64 7.17
N VAL A 30 11.32 -11.65 5.87
CA VAL A 30 12.60 -12.01 5.28
C VAL A 30 13.14 -10.86 4.44
N ARG A 31 14.45 -10.87 4.18
CA ARG A 31 15.14 -9.94 3.28
C ARG A 31 15.86 -10.73 2.19
N CYS A 32 15.61 -10.41 0.92
CA CYS A 32 16.36 -11.00 -0.18
C CYS A 32 17.86 -10.68 -0.05
N LYS A 33 18.71 -11.71 -0.12
CA LYS A 33 20.17 -11.52 -0.01
C LYS A 33 20.78 -10.83 -1.22
N LYS A 34 20.12 -10.89 -2.38
CA LYS A 34 20.59 -10.32 -3.64
C LYS A 34 20.24 -8.84 -3.82
N CYS A 35 18.96 -8.49 -3.66
CA CYS A 35 18.47 -7.13 -3.94
C CYS A 35 18.06 -6.33 -2.69
N GLY A 36 18.00 -6.97 -1.51
CA GLY A 36 17.62 -6.31 -0.26
C GLY A 36 16.13 -6.07 -0.05
N LEU A 37 15.25 -6.48 -0.98
CA LEU A 37 13.79 -6.40 -0.79
C LEU A 37 13.37 -7.16 0.47
N VAL A 38 12.54 -6.53 1.30
CA VAL A 38 11.94 -7.15 2.49
C VAL A 38 10.53 -7.58 2.14
N TYR A 39 10.11 -8.77 2.56
CA TYR A 39 8.79 -9.31 2.23
C TYR A 39 8.36 -10.41 3.21
N HIS A 40 7.06 -10.73 3.17
CA HIS A 40 6.50 -11.87 3.90
C HIS A 40 6.82 -13.19 3.18
N ASN A 41 7.34 -14.17 3.91
CA ASN A 41 7.56 -15.52 3.38
C ASN A 41 7.50 -16.58 4.51
N PRO A 42 6.54 -17.54 4.49
CA PRO A 42 5.48 -17.68 3.49
C PRO A 42 4.41 -16.60 3.62
N ARG A 43 3.56 -16.41 2.62
CA ARG A 43 2.43 -15.45 2.61
C ARG A 43 1.12 -16.15 2.23
N LYS A 44 -0.03 -15.48 2.34
CA LYS A 44 -1.29 -16.02 1.78
C LYS A 44 -1.27 -15.92 0.25
N SER A 45 -2.04 -16.79 -0.41
CA SER A 45 -2.27 -16.69 -1.85
C SER A 45 -2.98 -15.37 -2.21
N GLU A 46 -2.79 -14.94 -3.47
CA GLU A 46 -3.40 -13.71 -3.99
C GLU A 46 -4.93 -13.71 -3.85
N ASP A 47 -5.60 -14.80 -4.19
CA ASP A 47 -7.06 -14.93 -4.05
C ASP A 47 -7.54 -14.66 -2.61
N LYS A 48 -6.77 -15.11 -1.61
CA LYS A 48 -7.11 -14.88 -0.20
C LYS A 48 -6.85 -13.45 0.22
N GLU A 49 -5.75 -12.84 -0.22
CA GLU A 49 -5.48 -11.42 0.04
C GLU A 49 -6.59 -10.56 -0.59
N LEU A 50 -6.95 -10.79 -1.85
CA LEU A 50 -8.03 -10.08 -2.53
C LEU A 50 -9.39 -10.29 -1.85
N ALA A 51 -9.71 -11.52 -1.42
CA ALA A 51 -10.95 -11.80 -0.69
C ALA A 51 -11.04 -11.05 0.65
N LEU A 52 -9.92 -10.90 1.37
CA LEU A 52 -9.86 -10.12 2.61
C LEU A 52 -10.12 -8.63 2.35
N TYR A 53 -9.56 -8.07 1.27
CA TYR A 53 -9.82 -6.68 0.89
C TYR A 53 -11.27 -6.46 0.44
N ARG A 54 -11.79 -7.32 -0.42
CA ARG A 54 -13.18 -7.24 -0.92
C ARG A 54 -14.22 -7.34 0.20
N SER A 55 -13.93 -8.14 1.24
CA SER A 55 -14.81 -8.32 2.40
C SER A 55 -14.51 -7.36 3.57
N SER A 56 -13.48 -6.53 3.44
CA SER A 56 -13.11 -5.57 4.49
C SER A 56 -14.23 -4.56 4.71
N ARG A 57 -14.54 -4.32 5.98
CA ARG A 57 -15.49 -3.30 6.42
C ARG A 57 -14.82 -2.44 7.46
N ILE A 58 -14.96 -1.13 7.33
CA ILE A 58 -14.40 -0.19 8.31
C ILE A 58 -15.48 0.72 8.84
N SER A 59 -15.41 1.04 10.13
CA SER A 59 -16.41 1.92 10.75
C SER A 59 -16.31 3.35 10.20
N GLN A 60 -17.42 4.09 10.17
CA GLN A 60 -17.40 5.50 9.75
C GLN A 60 -16.38 6.34 10.53
N LYS A 61 -16.24 6.09 11.84
CA LYS A 61 -15.24 6.75 12.69
C LYS A 61 -13.80 6.49 12.23
N GLU A 62 -13.54 5.28 11.73
CA GLU A 62 -12.25 4.91 11.18
C GLU A 62 -12.01 5.55 9.82
N VAL A 63 -13.02 5.60 8.95
CA VAL A 63 -12.99 6.38 7.69
C VAL A 63 -12.61 7.83 7.98
N ASP A 64 -13.29 8.49 8.91
CA ASP A 64 -13.04 9.90 9.24
C ASP A 64 -11.64 10.11 9.83
N ARG A 65 -11.18 9.18 10.67
CA ARG A 65 -9.82 9.20 11.21
C ARG A 65 -8.77 9.08 10.11
N ILE A 66 -8.94 8.14 9.18
CA ILE A 66 -8.03 7.91 8.06
C ILE A 66 -8.02 9.15 7.16
N ARG A 67 -9.19 9.69 6.82
CA ARG A 67 -9.34 10.92 6.03
C ARG A 67 -8.56 12.08 6.64
N ASN A 68 -8.78 12.37 7.93
CA ASN A 68 -8.10 13.48 8.61
C ASN A 68 -6.59 13.28 8.68
N ALA A 69 -6.13 12.04 8.88
CA ALA A 69 -4.70 11.73 8.89
C ALA A 69 -4.05 11.84 7.49
N ARG A 70 -4.83 11.68 6.41
CA ARG A 70 -4.34 11.70 5.03
C ARG A 70 -4.48 13.05 4.32
N LEU A 71 -5.29 13.97 4.83
CA LEU A 71 -5.58 15.23 4.14
C LEU A 71 -4.31 16.00 3.74
N LYS A 72 -3.37 16.20 4.68
CA LYS A 72 -2.10 16.89 4.40
C LYS A 72 -1.29 16.20 3.30
N ILE A 73 -1.29 14.87 3.30
CA ILE A 73 -0.57 14.06 2.31
C ILE A 73 -1.17 14.25 0.93
N PHE A 74 -2.50 14.26 0.85
CA PHE A 74 -3.24 14.51 -0.38
C PHE A 74 -3.00 15.92 -0.91
N GLU A 75 -3.01 16.94 -0.05
CA GLU A 75 -2.72 18.32 -0.44
C GLU A 75 -1.29 18.49 -0.96
N GLU A 76 -0.29 17.94 -0.25
CA GLU A 76 1.11 17.99 -0.69
C GLU A 76 1.33 17.26 -2.02
N THR A 77 0.64 16.13 -2.23
CA THR A 77 0.74 15.37 -3.48
C THR A 77 0.05 16.10 -4.61
N LEU A 78 -1.15 16.64 -4.37
CA LEU A 78 -1.88 17.47 -5.32
C LEU A 78 -1.03 18.68 -5.75
N ALA A 79 -0.39 19.38 -4.82
CA ALA A 79 0.46 20.53 -5.16
C ALA A 79 1.59 20.18 -6.16
N LYS A 80 2.11 18.94 -6.11
CA LYS A 80 3.09 18.44 -7.10
C LYS A 80 2.43 18.07 -8.42
N ILE A 81 1.26 17.44 -8.36
CA ILE A 81 0.45 17.05 -9.52
C ILE A 81 0.03 18.28 -10.34
N GLU A 82 -0.30 19.39 -9.69
CA GLU A 82 -0.73 20.64 -10.33
C GLU A 82 0.34 21.27 -11.26
N ASN A 83 1.61 20.83 -11.17
CA ASN A 83 2.65 21.20 -12.12
C ASN A 83 2.56 20.46 -13.47
N HIS A 84 1.64 19.50 -13.59
CA HIS A 84 1.44 18.68 -14.79
C HIS A 84 0.20 19.15 -15.54
N LYS A 85 0.14 18.79 -16.83
CA LYS A 85 -1.03 19.07 -17.66
C LYS A 85 -2.26 18.39 -17.06
N ARG A 86 -3.28 19.18 -16.73
CA ARG A 86 -4.58 18.66 -16.32
C ARG A 86 -5.18 17.77 -17.40
N GLY A 87 -5.71 16.64 -16.96
CA GLY A 87 -6.35 15.66 -17.82
C GLY A 87 -6.95 14.56 -16.97
N LYS A 88 -6.66 13.31 -17.35
CA LYS A 88 -7.14 12.13 -16.63
C LYS A 88 -6.15 11.71 -15.56
N LEU A 89 -6.65 11.52 -14.34
CA LEU A 89 -5.89 11.03 -13.20
C LEU A 89 -6.51 9.73 -12.70
N LEU A 90 -5.68 8.71 -12.49
CA LEU A 90 -6.08 7.45 -11.88
C LEU A 90 -5.54 7.36 -10.45
N ASP A 91 -6.39 7.04 -9.48
CA ASP A 91 -5.99 6.69 -8.11
C ASP A 91 -6.25 5.19 -7.87
N ILE A 92 -5.18 4.42 -7.67
CA ILE A 92 -5.25 2.98 -7.45
C ILE A 92 -5.37 2.72 -5.95
N GLY A 93 -6.37 1.94 -5.55
CA GLY A 93 -6.77 1.77 -4.14
C GLY A 93 -7.35 3.07 -3.59
N CYS A 94 -8.30 3.67 -4.31
CA CYS A 94 -8.82 5.00 -3.99
C CYS A 94 -9.65 5.06 -2.69
N GLY A 95 -9.93 3.91 -2.07
CA GLY A 95 -10.75 3.80 -0.87
C GLY A 95 -12.09 4.49 -1.06
N PHE A 96 -12.48 5.30 -0.08
CA PHE A 96 -13.75 6.03 -0.09
C PHE A 96 -13.78 7.23 -1.04
N GLY A 97 -12.75 7.41 -1.89
CA GLY A 97 -12.71 8.42 -2.94
C GLY A 97 -12.33 9.83 -2.46
N ASP A 98 -11.74 9.96 -1.27
CA ASP A 98 -11.39 11.26 -0.69
C ASP A 98 -10.42 12.06 -1.55
N PHE A 99 -9.35 11.41 -2.04
CA PHE A 99 -8.40 12.04 -2.94
C PHE A 99 -9.03 12.34 -4.30
N LEU A 100 -9.82 11.41 -4.85
CA LEU A 100 -10.54 11.62 -6.10
C LEU A 100 -11.52 12.79 -6.05
N LYS A 101 -12.16 13.03 -4.90
CA LYS A 101 -12.97 14.22 -4.67
C LYS A 101 -12.11 15.49 -4.74
N ILE A 102 -10.96 15.50 -4.06
CA ILE A 102 -10.04 16.64 -4.05
C ILE A 102 -9.54 16.98 -5.46
N VAL A 103 -9.11 15.98 -6.25
CA VAL A 103 -8.62 16.23 -7.63
C VAL A 103 -9.74 16.69 -8.56
N ARG A 104 -10.95 16.13 -8.43
CA ARG A 104 -12.13 16.57 -9.20
C ARG A 104 -12.47 18.02 -8.89
N ASP A 105 -12.47 18.41 -7.61
CA ASP A 105 -12.76 19.78 -7.18
C ASP A 105 -11.68 20.78 -7.66
N LYS A 106 -10.52 20.29 -8.13
CA LYS A 106 -9.49 21.07 -8.82
C LYS A 106 -9.62 21.07 -10.34
N GLY A 107 -10.56 20.32 -10.92
CA GLY A 107 -10.81 20.26 -12.37
C GLY A 107 -10.09 19.12 -13.09
N TRP A 108 -9.58 18.11 -12.36
CA TRP A 108 -9.13 16.86 -12.98
C TRP A 108 -10.29 15.93 -13.30
N GLU A 109 -10.12 15.12 -14.34
CA GLU A 109 -11.01 13.99 -14.63
C GLU A 109 -10.50 12.76 -13.85
N GLY A 110 -11.01 12.56 -12.64
CA GLY A 110 -10.56 11.52 -11.72
C GLY A 110 -11.21 10.15 -11.97
N TYR A 111 -10.39 9.10 -11.94
CA TYR A 111 -10.76 7.69 -12.05
C TYR A 111 -10.18 6.92 -10.87
N GLY A 112 -10.88 5.92 -10.36
CA GLY A 112 -10.44 5.07 -9.26
C GLY A 112 -10.57 3.59 -9.56
N VAL A 113 -9.69 2.79 -8.95
CA VAL A 113 -9.90 1.34 -8.78
C VAL A 113 -9.82 1.01 -7.29
N GLU A 114 -10.77 0.21 -6.82
CA GLU A 114 -10.86 -0.17 -5.40
C GLU A 114 -11.48 -1.56 -5.26
N LEU A 115 -10.98 -2.36 -4.32
CA LEU A 115 -11.44 -3.73 -4.07
C LEU A 115 -12.60 -3.78 -3.07
N SER A 116 -12.64 -2.87 -2.10
CA SER A 116 -13.70 -2.82 -1.09
C SER A 116 -15.00 -2.33 -1.70
N ARG A 117 -15.99 -3.22 -1.80
CA ARG A 117 -17.33 -2.90 -2.29
C ARG A 117 -17.99 -1.77 -1.50
N GLU A 118 -17.81 -1.75 -0.18
CA GLU A 118 -18.34 -0.67 0.68
C GLU A 118 -17.76 0.70 0.27
N ALA A 119 -16.46 0.75 0.01
CA ALA A 119 -15.79 1.98 -0.39
C ALA A 119 -16.19 2.42 -1.81
N VAL A 120 -16.29 1.47 -2.75
CA VAL A 120 -16.77 1.75 -4.12
C VAL A 120 -18.22 2.25 -4.11
N ASP A 121 -19.12 1.58 -3.38
CA ASP A 121 -20.51 1.99 -3.26
C ASP A 121 -20.62 3.41 -2.68
N PHE A 122 -19.79 3.76 -1.71
CA PHE A 122 -19.72 5.12 -1.18
C PHE A 122 -19.23 6.12 -2.23
N ALA A 123 -18.08 5.86 -2.86
CA ALA A 123 -17.46 6.76 -3.82
C ALA A 123 -18.36 7.01 -5.05
N THR A 124 -18.97 5.96 -5.59
CA THR A 124 -19.85 6.05 -6.77
C THR A 124 -21.22 6.65 -6.41
N ASN A 125 -21.90 6.14 -5.37
CA ASN A 125 -23.28 6.54 -5.10
C ASN A 125 -23.38 7.86 -4.33
N ARG A 126 -22.47 8.11 -3.37
CA ARG A 126 -22.49 9.32 -2.53
C ARG A 126 -21.68 10.45 -3.12
N LEU A 127 -20.45 10.17 -3.57
CA LEU A 127 -19.56 11.22 -4.09
C LEU A 127 -19.70 11.45 -5.60
N LYS A 128 -20.38 10.54 -6.33
CA LYS A 128 -20.54 10.59 -7.80
C LYS A 128 -19.19 10.60 -8.52
N LEU A 129 -18.29 9.72 -8.10
CA LEU A 129 -16.96 9.54 -8.68
C LEU A 129 -16.93 8.35 -9.65
N ASN A 130 -15.99 8.38 -10.60
CA ASN A 130 -15.74 7.29 -11.53
C ASN A 130 -14.83 6.25 -10.86
N VAL A 131 -15.39 5.21 -10.25
CA VAL A 131 -14.62 4.16 -9.56
C VAL A 131 -15.05 2.79 -10.06
N PHE A 132 -14.07 1.96 -10.39
CA PHE A 132 -14.25 0.56 -10.76
C PHE A 132 -14.00 -0.36 -9.55
N GLU A 133 -14.93 -1.29 -9.29
CA GLU A 133 -14.77 -2.34 -8.27
C GLU A 133 -13.88 -3.46 -8.80
N GLY A 134 -12.63 -3.51 -8.37
CA GLY A 134 -11.68 -4.53 -8.78
C GLY A 134 -10.23 -4.07 -8.79
N THR A 135 -9.39 -4.89 -9.41
CA THR A 135 -7.98 -4.60 -9.65
C THR A 135 -7.81 -3.68 -10.86
N LEU A 136 -6.62 -3.08 -10.99
CA LEU A 136 -6.28 -2.28 -12.17
C LEU A 136 -6.41 -3.07 -13.48
N LYS A 137 -5.97 -4.33 -13.47
CA LYS A 137 -6.01 -5.22 -14.64
C LYS A 137 -7.44 -5.55 -15.08
N GLU A 138 -8.35 -5.76 -14.12
CA GLU A 138 -9.78 -6.02 -14.38
C GLU A 138 -10.51 -4.78 -14.92
N ALA A 139 -9.99 -3.56 -14.68
CA ALA A 139 -10.62 -2.32 -15.12
C ALA A 139 -10.48 -2.07 -16.63
N HIS A 140 -9.56 -2.78 -17.31
CA HIS A 140 -9.35 -2.72 -18.76
C HIS A 140 -9.25 -1.30 -19.34
N PHE A 141 -8.56 -0.39 -18.63
CA PHE A 141 -8.32 0.95 -19.17
C PHE A 141 -7.50 0.91 -20.46
N PRO A 142 -7.72 1.85 -21.40
CA PRO A 142 -6.92 1.94 -22.61
C PRO A 142 -5.44 2.20 -22.34
N ASP A 143 -4.58 1.83 -23.30
CA ASP A 143 -3.17 2.22 -23.30
C ASP A 143 -3.05 3.76 -23.34
N GLU A 144 -2.02 4.30 -22.68
CA GLU A 144 -1.69 5.73 -22.70
C GLU A 144 -2.88 6.66 -22.40
N PHE A 145 -3.70 6.31 -21.42
CA PHE A 145 -4.95 7.01 -21.11
C PHE A 145 -4.78 8.10 -20.05
N PHE A 146 -3.94 7.86 -19.04
CA PHE A 146 -3.78 8.74 -17.88
C PHE A 146 -2.55 9.65 -17.98
N GLU A 147 -2.71 10.91 -17.59
CA GLU A 147 -1.58 11.85 -17.41
C GLU A 147 -0.89 11.60 -16.07
N VAL A 148 -1.65 11.19 -15.05
CA VAL A 148 -1.16 10.98 -13.69
C VAL A 148 -1.76 9.70 -13.12
N VAL A 149 -0.93 8.91 -12.46
CA VAL A 149 -1.36 7.74 -11.67
C VAL A 149 -0.87 7.91 -10.23
N THR A 150 -1.75 7.75 -9.24
CA THR A 150 -1.42 7.81 -7.81
C THR A 150 -1.63 6.47 -7.14
N LEU A 151 -0.74 6.14 -6.18
CA LEU A 151 -0.82 4.97 -5.32
C LEU A 151 -0.51 5.40 -3.88
N PHE A 152 -1.51 5.40 -3.00
CA PHE A 152 -1.32 5.73 -1.59
C PHE A 152 -1.42 4.49 -0.70
N ASN A 153 -0.27 3.96 -0.29
CA ASN A 153 -0.17 2.76 0.55
C ASN A 153 -0.84 1.56 -0.11
N VAL A 154 -0.50 1.29 -1.37
CA VAL A 154 -1.03 0.18 -2.18
C VAL A 154 0.05 -0.75 -2.68
N LEU A 155 1.20 -0.21 -3.13
CA LEU A 155 2.27 -1.01 -3.75
C LEU A 155 2.75 -2.15 -2.85
N ASP A 156 2.82 -1.92 -1.53
CA ASP A 156 3.22 -2.87 -0.50
C ASP A 156 2.17 -3.96 -0.19
N HIS A 157 0.99 -3.85 -0.78
CA HIS A 157 -0.11 -4.81 -0.68
C HIS A 157 -0.34 -5.61 -1.95
N LEU A 158 0.22 -5.19 -3.10
CA LEU A 158 0.08 -5.95 -4.34
C LEU A 158 0.81 -7.28 -4.22
N CYS A 159 0.13 -8.40 -4.48
CA CYS A 159 0.78 -9.70 -4.49
C CYS A 159 1.91 -9.76 -5.54
N ASN A 160 1.70 -9.15 -6.70
CA ASN A 160 2.68 -9.08 -7.79
C ASN A 160 2.99 -7.60 -8.11
N PRO A 161 3.89 -6.94 -7.35
CA PRO A 161 4.13 -5.50 -7.50
C PRO A 161 4.70 -5.13 -8.87
N LEU A 162 5.55 -5.97 -9.48
CA LEU A 162 6.06 -5.74 -10.83
C LEU A 162 4.97 -5.78 -11.90
N GLU A 163 4.06 -6.76 -11.84
CA GLU A 163 2.92 -6.83 -12.76
C GLU A 163 2.02 -5.60 -12.63
N GLY A 164 1.78 -5.15 -11.39
CA GLY A 164 1.06 -3.90 -11.13
C GLY A 164 1.76 -2.69 -11.76
N LEU A 165 3.08 -2.59 -11.64
CA LEU A 165 3.86 -1.51 -12.24
C LEU A 165 3.84 -1.55 -13.78
N TYR A 166 3.93 -2.72 -14.40
CA TYR A 166 3.81 -2.85 -15.86
C TYR A 166 2.42 -2.44 -16.35
N GLU A 167 1.37 -2.80 -15.62
CA GLU A 167 0.02 -2.37 -15.98
C GLU A 167 -0.15 -0.85 -15.80
N ILE A 168 0.48 -0.26 -14.78
CA ILE A 168 0.52 1.20 -14.62
C ILE A 168 1.25 1.86 -15.79
N GLU A 169 2.41 1.32 -16.19
CA GLU A 169 3.17 1.81 -17.34
C GLU A 169 2.33 1.78 -18.63
N ARG A 170 1.57 0.71 -18.87
CA ARG A 170 0.69 0.58 -20.04
C ARG A 170 -0.38 1.66 -20.10
N VAL A 171 -1.09 1.91 -18.98
CA VAL A 171 -2.21 2.87 -18.94
C VAL A 171 -1.75 4.32 -18.81
N LEU A 172 -0.51 4.55 -18.40
CA LEU A 172 0.10 5.86 -18.29
C LEU A 172 0.55 6.34 -19.67
N LYS A 173 0.32 7.62 -19.98
CA LYS A 173 0.88 8.23 -21.18
C LYS A 173 2.41 8.25 -21.12
N ARG A 174 3.07 8.26 -22.27
CA ARG A 174 4.54 8.42 -22.34
C ARG A 174 5.11 9.63 -21.61
N SER A 175 4.36 10.74 -21.53
CA SER A 175 4.73 11.94 -20.75
C SER A 175 4.07 12.00 -19.37
N GLY A 176 3.36 10.94 -18.98
CA GLY A 176 2.64 10.88 -17.73
C GLY A 176 3.57 10.70 -16.54
N THR A 177 3.02 10.85 -15.34
CA THR A 177 3.79 10.72 -14.10
C THR A 177 3.08 9.84 -13.09
N ILE A 178 3.83 8.96 -12.44
CA ILE A 178 3.37 8.13 -11.34
C ILE A 178 3.80 8.73 -10.00
N PHE A 179 2.88 8.80 -9.04
CA PHE A 179 3.15 9.18 -7.66
C PHE A 179 2.88 8.00 -6.74
N ILE A 180 3.93 7.47 -6.12
CA ILE A 180 3.84 6.34 -5.20
C ILE A 180 4.16 6.81 -3.78
N ARG A 181 3.27 6.49 -2.84
CA ARG A 181 3.54 6.55 -1.41
C ARG A 181 3.44 5.15 -0.83
N THR A 182 4.48 4.70 -0.15
CA THR A 182 4.52 3.39 0.53
C THR A 182 5.36 3.50 1.81
N PRO A 183 5.19 2.62 2.81
CA PRO A 183 5.99 2.64 4.02
C PRO A 183 7.49 2.44 3.73
N ASN A 184 8.34 3.20 4.43
CA ASN A 184 9.79 3.03 4.34
C ASN A 184 10.25 1.92 5.29
N VAL A 185 10.61 0.77 4.73
CA VAL A 185 11.01 -0.41 5.51
C VAL A 185 12.26 -0.18 6.35
N THR A 186 13.18 0.66 5.88
CA THR A 186 14.42 0.98 6.63
C THR A 186 14.07 1.64 7.95
N PHE A 187 13.14 2.59 7.91
CA PHE A 187 12.62 3.24 9.11
C PHE A 187 11.92 2.23 10.02
N HIS A 188 11.02 1.39 9.49
CA HIS A 188 10.27 0.44 10.31
C HIS A 188 11.15 -0.66 10.95
N LEU A 189 12.20 -1.13 10.26
CA LEU A 189 13.16 -2.06 10.84
C LEU A 189 13.97 -1.41 11.97
N LEU A 190 14.40 -0.15 11.79
CA LEU A 190 15.09 0.59 12.83
C LEU A 190 14.17 0.85 14.03
N SER A 191 12.94 1.29 13.80
CA SER A 191 11.94 1.52 14.85
C SER A 191 11.65 0.24 15.64
N ARG A 192 11.56 -0.92 14.96
CA ARG A 192 11.43 -2.23 15.63
C ARG A 192 12.61 -2.50 16.56
N HIS A 193 13.83 -2.30 16.06
CA HIS A 193 15.04 -2.58 16.83
C HIS A 193 15.12 -1.69 18.08
N ILE A 194 14.86 -0.39 17.93
CA ILE A 194 14.80 0.56 19.05
C ILE A 194 13.73 0.13 20.05
N TYR A 195 12.54 -0.23 19.57
CA TYR A 195 11.44 -0.72 20.40
C TYR A 195 11.83 -1.97 21.21
N GLN A 196 12.54 -2.92 20.62
CA GLN A 196 13.00 -4.12 21.32
C GLN A 196 14.02 -3.81 22.41
N ILE A 197 14.93 -2.87 22.14
CA ILE A 197 15.91 -2.39 23.13
C ILE A 197 15.20 -1.70 24.29
N THR A 198 14.29 -0.76 24.01
CA THR A 198 13.58 -0.02 25.06
C THR A 198 12.75 -0.95 25.94
N GLN A 199 12.08 -1.94 25.35
CA GLN A 199 11.37 -2.98 26.10
C GLN A 199 12.31 -3.83 26.96
N SER A 200 13.49 -4.18 26.46
CA SER A 200 14.49 -4.95 27.20
C SER A 200 15.06 -4.17 28.39
N VAL A 201 15.36 -2.88 28.21
CA VAL A 201 15.82 -1.98 29.27
C VAL A 201 14.70 -1.76 30.30
N TYR A 202 13.48 -1.49 29.86
CA TYR A 202 12.33 -1.28 30.74
C TYR A 202 12.10 -2.49 31.67
N LYS A 203 12.11 -3.71 31.12
CA LYS A 203 11.99 -4.96 31.89
C LYS A 203 13.07 -5.12 32.94
N ARG A 204 14.31 -4.67 32.67
CA ARG A 204 15.44 -4.74 33.61
C ARG A 204 15.32 -3.70 34.74
N VAL A 205 14.87 -2.49 34.44
CA VAL A 205 14.88 -1.36 35.39
C VAL A 205 13.68 -1.36 36.34
N LYS A 206 12.47 -1.72 35.88
CA LYS A 206 11.24 -1.57 36.70
C LYS A 206 10.76 -2.85 37.40
N GLY A 207 11.47 -3.97 37.24
CA GLY A 207 10.93 -5.27 37.64
C GLY A 207 9.64 -5.60 36.86
N PHE A 208 9.11 -6.81 37.05
CA PHE A 208 7.98 -7.36 36.28
C PHE A 208 6.65 -6.57 36.37
N ALA A 209 6.60 -5.46 37.11
CA ALA A 209 5.39 -4.78 37.56
C ALA A 209 5.05 -3.54 36.71
N GLN A 210 4.81 -3.75 35.42
CA GLN A 210 3.79 -3.08 34.58
C GLN A 210 4.12 -3.38 33.13
N LYS A 211 3.31 -4.20 32.44
CA LYS A 211 3.35 -4.28 30.99
C LYS A 211 2.89 -2.94 30.44
N VAL A 212 3.80 -2.07 30.00
CA VAL A 212 3.42 -0.97 29.12
C VAL A 212 3.15 -1.62 27.76
N ASP A 213 1.87 -1.82 27.46
CA ASP A 213 1.39 -2.44 26.22
C ASP A 213 1.50 -1.44 25.06
N PHE A 214 2.73 -1.06 24.73
CA PHE A 214 2.99 -0.39 23.48
C PHE A 214 2.80 -1.41 22.37
N LYS A 215 1.72 -1.30 21.59
CA LYS A 215 1.60 -2.00 20.31
C LYS A 215 2.84 -1.71 19.46
N GLU A 216 3.39 -2.75 18.82
CA GLU A 216 4.56 -2.59 17.97
C GLU A 216 4.25 -1.56 16.86
N PRO A 217 5.04 -0.47 16.73
CA PRO A 217 4.69 0.67 15.89
C PRO A 217 5.01 0.46 14.41
N THR A 218 5.18 -0.79 13.96
CA THR A 218 5.77 -1.11 12.67
C THR A 218 4.72 -1.63 11.69
N ILE A 219 4.87 -1.18 10.44
CA ILE A 219 3.98 -1.55 9.35
C ILE A 219 4.78 -2.43 8.40
N PHE A 220 4.41 -3.69 8.35
CA PHE A 220 4.88 -4.68 7.39
C PHE A 220 3.64 -5.34 6.78
N HIS A 221 3.34 -4.96 5.54
CA HIS A 221 2.38 -5.61 4.66
C HIS A 221 3.09 -6.70 3.87
N LEU A 222 2.66 -7.06 2.65
CA LEU A 222 3.33 -8.13 1.89
C LEU A 222 4.78 -7.80 1.57
N TYR A 223 5.05 -6.52 1.28
CA TYR A 223 6.37 -6.03 0.92
C TYR A 223 6.79 -4.83 1.77
N GLY A 224 8.09 -4.72 2.00
CA GLY A 224 8.73 -3.59 2.63
C GLY A 224 9.76 -3.00 1.69
N PHE A 225 9.48 -1.78 1.22
CA PHE A 225 10.33 -1.09 0.26
C PHE A 225 11.29 -0.09 0.92
N SER A 226 12.47 0.06 0.30
CA SER A 226 13.48 1.08 0.60
C SER A 226 13.82 1.85 -0.68
N ALA A 227 14.57 2.94 -0.56
CA ALA A 227 15.09 3.67 -1.72
C ALA A 227 15.94 2.79 -2.66
N ASN A 228 16.56 1.71 -2.17
CA ASN A 228 17.36 0.81 -3.00
C ASN A 228 16.50 -0.19 -3.81
N THR A 229 15.27 -0.42 -3.36
CA THR A 229 14.36 -1.41 -3.94
C THR A 229 13.21 -0.76 -4.72
N LEU A 230 13.06 0.57 -4.60
CA LEU A 230 12.22 1.41 -5.45
C LEU A 230 13.14 2.34 -6.22
N ARG A 231 13.58 1.89 -7.39
CA ARG A 231 14.45 2.63 -8.29
C ARG A 231 13.86 2.59 -9.70
N GLU A 232 14.16 3.63 -10.46
CA GLU A 232 13.91 3.70 -11.90
C GLU A 232 14.75 2.66 -12.66
#